data_AF-A0A522TH81-F1
#
_entry.id   AF-A0A522TH81-F1
#
_cell.length_a   1.000
_cell.length_b   1.000
_cell.length_c   1.000
_cell.angle_alpha   90.00
_cell.angle_beta   90.00
_cell.angle_gamma   90.00
#
_symmetry.space_group_name_H-M   'P 1'
#
loop_
_entity.id
_entity.type
_entity.pdbx_description
1 polymer ?
#
loop_
_entity_poly.entity_id
_entity_poly.type
_entity_poly.pdbx_seq_one_letter_code
_entity_poly.pdbx_strand_id
1 'polypeptide(L)'
;AYNPNTSFGPQLKAIADGTKPLSDLFALMSTPGFTLGRTNPNTDPQGQAFYEMVELAQSTLHLPTGIAKKLLGPLNNPSQVFAETALESRLQAGQLDAASAFLSQAIQLHLPYITLPSTINFGNPSMASTYAAASLTLTSGEVVHGVPLVVDVTTLGHTDSAAAGAFVAYLLSPPARASFKKSGYELLTPTVFGNKSAVPTEVQHALGG
;
A
#
# COMPACT_ATOMS: atom_id res chain seq x y z
N ALA A 1 -9.18 -1.89 1.44
CA ALA A 1 -10.16 -2.49 2.37
C ALA A 1 -11.58 -2.20 1.90
N TYR A 2 -12.59 -2.90 2.40
CA TYR A 2 -14.00 -2.66 2.06
C TYR A 2 -14.93 -2.80 3.27
N ASN A 3 -16.12 -2.22 3.17
CA ASN A 3 -17.17 -2.40 4.17
C ASN A 3 -18.19 -3.46 3.70
N PRO A 4 -18.37 -4.57 4.43
CA PRO A 4 -19.27 -5.65 4.02
C PRO A 4 -20.75 -5.32 4.22
N ASN A 5 -21.07 -4.24 4.93
CA ASN A 5 -22.44 -3.85 5.30
C ASN A 5 -23.05 -2.82 4.35
N THR A 6 -22.32 -2.34 3.33
CA THR A 6 -22.88 -1.46 2.31
C THR A 6 -23.64 -2.26 1.25
N SER A 7 -24.38 -1.58 0.38
CA SER A 7 -25.10 -2.23 -0.73
C SER A 7 -24.20 -3.03 -1.66
N PHE A 8 -22.92 -2.65 -1.78
CA PHE A 8 -21.91 -3.34 -2.59
C PHE A 8 -21.15 -4.44 -1.83
N GLY A 9 -21.36 -4.56 -0.51
CA GLY A 9 -20.68 -5.52 0.37
C GLY A 9 -20.70 -6.97 -0.12
N PRO A 10 -21.84 -7.53 -0.59
CA PRO A 10 -21.90 -8.88 -1.12
C PRO A 10 -20.99 -9.11 -2.34
N GLN A 11 -20.91 -8.14 -3.25
CA GLN A 11 -20.07 -8.24 -4.46
C GLN A 11 -18.58 -8.14 -4.10
N LEU A 12 -18.23 -7.20 -3.21
CA LEU A 12 -16.88 -7.04 -2.70
C LEU A 12 -16.40 -8.28 -1.96
N LYS A 13 -17.28 -8.91 -1.16
CA LYS A 13 -17.00 -10.19 -0.51
C LYS A 13 -16.76 -11.31 -1.51
N ALA A 14 -17.61 -11.43 -2.54
CA ALA A 14 -17.45 -12.47 -3.56
C ALA A 14 -16.14 -12.31 -4.36
N ILE A 15 -15.64 -11.08 -4.52
CA ILE A 15 -14.31 -10.83 -5.10
C ILE A 15 -13.22 -11.20 -4.08
N ALA A 16 -13.37 -10.80 -2.82
CA ALA A 16 -12.40 -11.05 -1.75
C ALA A 16 -12.16 -12.55 -1.50
N ASP A 17 -13.20 -13.38 -1.60
CA ASP A 17 -13.10 -14.84 -1.44
C ASP A 17 -12.79 -15.60 -2.75
N GLY A 18 -12.63 -14.89 -3.86
CA GLY A 18 -12.27 -15.46 -5.16
C GLY A 18 -13.42 -16.12 -5.92
N THR A 19 -14.66 -16.01 -5.44
CA THR A 19 -15.87 -16.46 -6.18
C THR A 19 -16.12 -15.64 -7.44
N LYS A 20 -15.66 -14.38 -7.47
CA LYS A 20 -15.66 -13.50 -8.64
C LYS A 20 -14.25 -13.05 -8.99
N PRO A 21 -13.96 -12.80 -10.29
CA PRO A 21 -12.63 -12.40 -10.72
C PRO A 21 -12.27 -11.01 -10.18
N LEU A 22 -10.97 -10.77 -9.95
CA LEU A 22 -10.48 -9.48 -9.48
C LEU A 22 -10.81 -8.32 -10.44
N SER A 23 -10.93 -8.59 -11.74
CA SER A 23 -11.36 -7.60 -12.73
C SER A 23 -12.72 -6.97 -12.41
N ASP A 24 -13.62 -7.72 -11.76
CA ASP A 24 -14.94 -7.22 -11.36
C ASP A 24 -14.82 -6.07 -10.34
N LEU A 25 -13.75 -6.01 -9.54
CA LEU A 25 -13.50 -4.91 -8.61
C LEU A 25 -13.41 -3.57 -9.34
N PHE A 26 -12.69 -3.51 -10.45
CA PHE A 26 -12.47 -2.28 -11.20
C PHE A 26 -13.73 -1.83 -11.94
N ALA A 27 -14.53 -2.78 -12.42
CA ALA A 27 -15.86 -2.49 -12.96
C ALA A 27 -16.80 -1.97 -11.86
N LEU A 28 -16.78 -2.58 -10.68
CA LEU A 28 -17.60 -2.20 -9.54
C LEU A 28 -17.28 -0.79 -9.05
N MET A 29 -15.99 -0.46 -8.88
CA MET A 29 -15.52 0.88 -8.51
C MET A 29 -15.90 1.95 -9.55
N SER A 30 -16.17 1.56 -10.79
CA SER A 30 -16.61 2.47 -11.86
C SER A 30 -18.13 2.60 -11.97
N THR A 31 -18.90 1.93 -11.10
CA THR A 31 -20.37 1.92 -11.13
C THR A 31 -20.93 3.17 -10.44
N PRO A 32 -21.92 3.86 -11.03
CA PRO A 32 -22.60 4.96 -10.36
C PRO A 32 -23.16 4.55 -8.99
N GLY A 33 -22.89 5.38 -7.97
CA GLY A 33 -23.30 5.11 -6.59
C GLY A 33 -22.25 4.35 -5.76
N PHE A 34 -21.21 3.79 -6.38
CA PHE A 34 -20.07 3.26 -5.62
C PHE A 34 -19.24 4.40 -5.04
N THR A 35 -18.97 4.34 -3.74
CA THR A 35 -18.21 5.36 -3.01
C THR A 35 -16.83 4.81 -2.64
N LEU A 36 -15.81 5.27 -3.37
CA LEU A 36 -14.42 4.93 -3.15
C LEU A 36 -13.70 6.03 -2.36
N GLY A 37 -12.95 5.67 -1.33
CA GLY A 37 -12.00 6.56 -0.64
C GLY A 37 -10.55 6.27 -1.03
N ARG A 38 -9.75 7.31 -1.18
CA ARG A 38 -8.29 7.25 -1.33
C ARG A 38 -7.61 8.51 -0.80
N THR A 39 -6.30 8.50 -0.68
CA THR A 39 -5.53 9.70 -0.35
C THR A 39 -5.12 10.46 -1.62
N ASN A 40 -4.56 11.67 -1.45
CA ASN A 40 -4.17 12.54 -2.55
C ASN A 40 -2.76 12.17 -3.06
N PRO A 41 -2.59 11.76 -4.34
CA PRO A 41 -1.28 11.41 -4.88
C PRO A 41 -0.26 12.56 -4.84
N ASN A 42 -0.70 13.81 -4.80
CA ASN A 42 0.20 14.96 -4.72
C ASN A 42 0.92 15.08 -3.37
N THR A 43 0.40 14.47 -2.31
CA THR A 43 0.90 14.67 -0.94
C THR A 43 1.13 13.37 -0.19
N ASP A 44 0.72 12.23 -0.74
CA ASP A 44 0.69 10.96 -0.04
C ASP A 44 1.12 9.81 -0.96
N PRO A 45 2.19 9.07 -0.61
CA PRO A 45 2.64 7.88 -1.33
C PRO A 45 1.55 6.79 -1.46
N GLN A 46 0.65 6.65 -0.50
CA GLN A 46 -0.49 5.71 -0.61
C GLN A 46 -1.38 6.09 -1.80
N GLY A 47 -1.59 7.39 -2.03
CA GLY A 47 -2.39 7.90 -3.14
C GLY A 47 -1.70 7.64 -4.49
N GLN A 48 -0.38 7.81 -4.55
CA GLN A 48 0.43 7.49 -5.74
C GLN A 48 0.34 6.00 -6.06
N ALA A 49 0.67 5.14 -5.09
CA ALA A 49 0.64 3.69 -5.27
C ALA A 49 -0.75 3.17 -5.63
N PHE A 50 -1.82 3.75 -5.07
CA PHE A 50 -3.19 3.36 -5.45
C PHE A 50 -3.52 3.75 -6.89
N TYR A 51 -3.07 4.91 -7.37
CA TYR A 51 -3.28 5.32 -8.77
C TYR A 51 -2.52 4.40 -9.73
N GLU A 52 -1.24 4.19 -9.47
CA GLU A 52 -0.36 3.34 -10.27
C GLU A 52 -0.82 1.88 -10.24
N MET A 53 -1.39 1.39 -9.14
CA MET A 53 -2.03 0.08 -9.06
C MET A 53 -3.17 -0.07 -10.06
N VAL A 54 -4.04 0.94 -10.20
CA VAL A 54 -5.13 0.88 -11.19
C VAL A 54 -4.57 0.91 -12.62
N GLU A 55 -3.47 1.63 -12.87
CA GLU A 55 -2.79 1.61 -14.16
C GLU A 55 -2.20 0.24 -14.50
N LEU A 56 -1.46 -0.39 -13.58
CA LEU A 56 -0.92 -1.74 -13.78
C LEU A 56 -2.03 -2.79 -13.91
N ALA A 57 -3.14 -2.63 -13.18
CA ALA A 57 -4.29 -3.51 -13.28
C ALA A 57 -4.89 -3.47 -14.69
N GLN A 58 -4.86 -2.33 -15.38
CA GLN A 58 -5.38 -2.21 -16.73
C GLN A 58 -4.70 -3.21 -17.69
N SER A 59 -3.37 -3.25 -17.69
CA SER A 59 -2.62 -4.18 -18.55
C SER A 59 -2.65 -5.61 -18.02
N THR A 60 -2.46 -5.79 -16.71
CA THR A 60 -2.34 -7.12 -16.07
C THR A 60 -3.65 -7.90 -16.08
N LEU A 61 -4.79 -7.21 -15.95
CA LEU A 61 -6.12 -7.84 -15.90
C LEU A 61 -6.93 -7.62 -17.20
N HIS A 62 -6.29 -7.12 -18.26
CA HIS A 62 -6.91 -6.83 -19.55
C HIS A 62 -8.19 -5.96 -19.44
N LEU A 63 -8.14 -4.93 -18.59
CA LEU A 63 -9.26 -4.00 -18.40
C LEU A 63 -9.36 -3.01 -19.57
N PRO A 64 -10.52 -2.35 -19.76
CA PRO A 64 -10.67 -1.33 -20.78
C PRO A 64 -9.63 -0.21 -20.67
N THR A 65 -9.10 0.22 -21.80
CA THR A 65 -8.16 1.35 -21.87
C THR A 65 -8.79 2.62 -21.28
N GLY A 66 -8.04 3.32 -20.43
CA GLY A 66 -8.48 4.55 -19.76
C GLY A 66 -9.28 4.31 -18.48
N ILE A 67 -9.33 3.07 -17.95
CA ILE A 67 -10.05 2.74 -16.72
C ILE A 67 -9.57 3.59 -15.53
N ALA A 68 -8.27 3.82 -15.39
CA ALA A 68 -7.71 4.64 -14.30
C ALA A 68 -8.28 6.06 -14.30
N LYS A 69 -8.28 6.72 -15.46
CA LYS A 69 -8.85 8.07 -15.60
C LYS A 69 -10.35 8.10 -15.36
N LYS A 70 -11.09 7.09 -15.84
CA LYS A 70 -12.54 6.98 -15.65
C LYS A 70 -12.92 6.76 -14.19
N LEU A 71 -12.18 5.88 -13.50
CA LEU A 71 -12.44 5.45 -12.13
C LEU A 71 -11.98 6.52 -11.13
N LEU A 72 -10.75 7.03 -11.28
CA LEU A 72 -10.11 7.89 -10.28
C LEU A 72 -10.36 9.38 -10.52
N GLY A 73 -10.56 9.78 -11.77
CA GLY A 73 -10.69 11.18 -12.17
C GLY A 73 -9.40 11.99 -11.89
N PRO A 74 -9.52 13.29 -11.56
CA PRO A 74 -8.35 14.11 -11.23
C PRO A 74 -7.66 13.66 -9.93
N LEU A 75 -6.38 13.97 -9.77
CA LEU A 75 -5.60 13.53 -8.60
C LEU A 75 -6.24 13.98 -7.27
N ASN A 76 -6.75 15.21 -7.25
CA ASN A 76 -7.46 15.82 -6.12
C ASN A 76 -8.98 15.62 -6.17
N ASN A 77 -9.49 14.55 -6.81
CA ASN A 77 -10.93 14.29 -6.94
C ASN A 77 -11.65 14.39 -5.57
N PRO A 78 -12.47 15.43 -5.34
CA PRO A 78 -13.03 15.72 -4.02
C PRO A 78 -14.05 14.68 -3.55
N SER A 79 -14.59 13.85 -4.45
CA SER A 79 -15.50 12.77 -4.06
C SER A 79 -14.77 11.53 -3.54
N GLN A 80 -13.47 11.41 -3.78
CA GLN A 80 -12.69 10.23 -3.41
C GLN A 80 -11.54 10.55 -2.47
N VAL A 81 -11.04 11.79 -2.45
CA VAL A 81 -9.85 12.17 -1.68
C VAL A 81 -10.20 12.53 -0.25
N PHE A 82 -9.62 11.81 0.70
CA PHE A 82 -9.70 12.05 2.13
C PHE A 82 -8.30 12.05 2.76
N ALA A 83 -8.18 12.60 3.97
CA ALA A 83 -6.99 12.42 4.78
C ALA A 83 -6.83 10.93 5.16
N GLU A 84 -5.60 10.41 5.14
CA GLU A 84 -5.33 9.00 5.45
C GLU A 84 -5.94 8.60 6.79
N THR A 85 -5.72 9.40 7.84
CA THR A 85 -6.25 9.17 9.20
C THR A 85 -7.78 9.12 9.30
N ALA A 86 -8.50 9.55 8.27
CA ALA A 86 -9.95 9.52 8.23
C ALA A 86 -10.52 8.40 7.34
N LEU A 87 -9.72 7.75 6.49
CA LEU A 87 -10.24 6.79 5.51
C LEU A 87 -10.86 5.57 6.18
N GLU A 88 -10.16 4.97 7.15
CA GLU A 88 -10.61 3.73 7.76
C GLU A 88 -11.84 3.94 8.66
N SER A 89 -11.89 5.06 9.39
CA SER A 89 -13.07 5.39 10.21
C SER A 89 -14.31 5.65 9.36
N ARG A 90 -14.17 6.35 8.21
CA ARG A 90 -15.27 6.54 7.24
C ARG A 90 -15.72 5.22 6.63
N LEU A 91 -14.76 4.36 6.28
CA LEU A 91 -15.04 3.02 5.78
C LEU A 91 -15.84 2.23 6.81
N GLN A 92 -15.40 2.15 8.06
CA GLN A 92 -16.10 1.45 9.14
C GLN A 92 -17.50 2.00 9.40
N ALA A 93 -17.67 3.32 9.30
CA ALA A 93 -18.97 3.98 9.45
C ALA A 93 -19.94 3.76 8.27
N GLY A 94 -19.51 3.06 7.21
CA GLY A 94 -20.33 2.79 6.03
C GLY A 94 -20.49 3.99 5.09
N GLN A 95 -19.65 5.02 5.25
CA GLN A 95 -19.65 6.19 4.36
C GLN A 95 -18.92 5.90 3.04
N LEU A 96 -18.11 4.84 3.01
CA LEU A 96 -17.38 4.37 1.84
C LEU A 96 -17.69 2.89 1.64
N ASP A 97 -17.76 2.45 0.39
CA ASP A 97 -17.86 1.03 0.03
C ASP A 97 -16.49 0.36 0.10
N ALA A 98 -15.47 1.06 -0.39
CA ALA A 98 -14.08 0.64 -0.34
C ALA A 98 -13.15 1.84 -0.12
N ALA A 99 -11.96 1.55 0.42
CA ALA A 99 -10.89 2.53 0.55
C ALA A 99 -9.53 1.92 0.19
N SER A 100 -8.62 2.75 -0.33
CA SER A 100 -7.20 2.42 -0.34
C SER A 100 -6.74 2.16 1.10
N ALA A 101 -5.89 1.15 1.27
CA ALA A 101 -5.30 0.81 2.56
C ALA A 101 -4.07 -0.06 2.33
N PHE A 102 -3.05 0.11 3.16
CA PHE A 102 -2.00 -0.88 3.29
C PHE A 102 -2.56 -2.14 3.98
N LEU A 103 -1.99 -3.31 3.67
CA LEU A 103 -2.41 -4.57 4.29
C LEU A 103 -2.26 -4.52 5.82
N SER A 104 -1.21 -3.87 6.32
CA SER A 104 -0.96 -3.70 7.75
C SER A 104 -2.08 -2.90 8.45
N GLN A 105 -2.60 -1.85 7.82
CA GLN A 105 -3.75 -1.07 8.33
C GLN A 105 -5.00 -1.95 8.38
N ALA A 106 -5.30 -2.66 7.29
CA ALA A 106 -6.47 -3.53 7.22
C ALA A 106 -6.44 -4.62 8.30
N ILE A 107 -5.28 -5.25 8.53
CA ILE A 107 -5.11 -6.28 9.56
C ILE A 107 -5.25 -5.69 10.97
N GLN A 108 -4.56 -4.58 11.27
CA GLN A 108 -4.57 -3.97 12.61
C GLN A 108 -5.95 -3.45 13.00
N LEU A 109 -6.75 -3.01 12.03
CA LEU A 109 -8.10 -2.49 12.24
C LEU A 109 -9.19 -3.54 12.00
N HIS A 110 -8.81 -4.80 11.76
CA HIS A 110 -9.73 -5.92 11.49
C HIS A 110 -10.74 -5.64 10.36
N LEU A 111 -10.29 -4.91 9.34
CA LEU A 111 -11.13 -4.54 8.20
C LEU A 111 -11.16 -5.69 7.18
N PRO A 112 -12.32 -5.97 6.57
CA PRO A 112 -12.37 -6.80 5.38
C PRO A 112 -11.56 -6.17 4.24
N TYR A 113 -10.84 -6.99 3.47
CA TYR A 113 -10.00 -6.53 2.37
C TYR A 113 -9.99 -7.52 1.21
N ILE A 114 -9.65 -7.02 0.02
CA ILE A 114 -9.39 -7.81 -1.17
C ILE A 114 -7.88 -7.87 -1.36
N THR A 115 -7.32 -9.08 -1.41
CA THR A 115 -5.88 -9.26 -1.66
C THR A 115 -5.58 -8.99 -3.12
N LEU A 116 -4.66 -8.06 -3.37
CA LEU A 116 -4.17 -7.78 -4.72
C LEU A 116 -2.96 -8.69 -5.04
N PRO A 117 -2.84 -9.20 -6.28
CA PRO A 117 -1.71 -10.02 -6.67
C PRO A 117 -0.41 -9.22 -6.64
N SER A 118 0.72 -9.91 -6.48
CA SER A 118 2.04 -9.28 -6.39
C SER A 118 2.36 -8.39 -7.60
N THR A 119 1.79 -8.69 -8.77
CA THR A 119 1.97 -7.90 -10.00
C THR A 119 1.47 -6.47 -9.91
N ILE A 120 0.54 -6.15 -8.99
CA ILE A 120 -0.07 -4.81 -8.88
C ILE A 120 -0.12 -4.26 -7.45
N ASN A 121 0.27 -5.04 -6.43
CA ASN A 121 0.12 -4.66 -5.03
C ASN A 121 1.32 -3.88 -4.44
N PHE A 122 2.40 -3.73 -5.22
CA PHE A 122 3.65 -3.07 -4.83
C PHE A 122 4.40 -3.69 -3.64
N GLY A 123 3.98 -4.85 -3.13
CA GLY A 123 4.55 -5.48 -1.94
C GLY A 123 5.78 -6.36 -2.19
N ASN A 124 6.10 -6.69 -3.46
CA ASN A 124 7.21 -7.57 -3.79
C ASN A 124 8.38 -6.83 -4.46
N PRO A 125 9.52 -6.64 -3.78
CA PRO A 125 10.69 -5.97 -4.34
C PRO A 125 11.22 -6.58 -5.65
N SER A 126 11.02 -7.88 -5.87
CA SER A 126 11.46 -8.53 -7.11
C SER A 126 10.68 -8.09 -8.35
N MET A 127 9.57 -7.37 -8.18
CA MET A 127 8.71 -6.87 -9.26
C MET A 127 8.92 -5.38 -9.55
N ALA A 128 10.00 -4.78 -9.06
CA ALA A 128 10.31 -3.36 -9.25
C ALA A 128 10.21 -2.89 -10.71
N SER A 129 10.67 -3.70 -11.68
CA SER A 129 10.56 -3.36 -13.11
C SER A 129 9.12 -3.39 -13.62
N THR A 130 8.28 -4.27 -13.08
CA THR A 130 6.84 -4.30 -13.38
C THR A 130 6.16 -3.06 -12.82
N TYR A 131 6.49 -2.69 -11.58
CA TYR A 131 5.92 -1.51 -10.93
C TYR A 131 6.26 -0.22 -11.66
N ALA A 132 7.52 -0.08 -12.11
CA ALA A 132 8.01 1.08 -12.83
C ALA A 132 7.32 1.32 -14.20
N ALA A 133 6.55 0.34 -14.70
CA ALA A 133 5.76 0.49 -15.92
C ALA A 133 4.52 1.39 -15.73
N ALA A 134 4.07 1.58 -14.48
CA ALA A 134 3.10 2.62 -14.15
C ALA A 134 3.82 3.91 -13.75
N SER A 135 3.20 5.04 -14.07
CA SER A 135 3.78 6.34 -13.81
C SER A 135 2.69 7.40 -13.72
N LEU A 136 2.87 8.34 -12.81
CA LEU A 136 1.90 9.40 -12.56
C LEU A 136 2.56 10.77 -12.66
N THR A 137 1.97 11.68 -13.43
CA THR A 137 2.36 13.10 -13.43
C THR A 137 1.62 13.84 -12.33
N LEU A 138 2.34 14.32 -11.32
CA LEU A 138 1.81 15.12 -10.22
C LEU A 138 1.43 16.53 -10.69
N THR A 139 0.66 17.25 -9.88
CA THR A 139 0.30 18.66 -10.17
C THR A 139 1.52 19.59 -10.19
N SER A 140 2.62 19.20 -9.55
CA SER A 140 3.92 19.90 -9.65
C SER A 140 4.58 19.79 -11.03
N GLY A 141 4.14 18.85 -11.88
CA GLY A 141 4.79 18.49 -13.14
C GLY A 141 5.83 17.38 -13.00
N GLU A 142 6.13 16.94 -11.78
CA GLU A 142 6.99 15.79 -11.52
C GLU A 142 6.32 14.50 -12.01
N VAL A 143 7.09 13.63 -12.63
CA VAL A 143 6.66 12.27 -13.00
C VAL A 143 7.23 11.31 -11.97
N VAL A 144 6.34 10.69 -11.20
CA VAL A 144 6.69 9.60 -10.30
C VAL A 144 6.43 8.27 -10.99
N HIS A 145 7.20 7.26 -10.63
CA HIS A 145 7.10 5.91 -11.15
C HIS A 145 6.81 4.95 -10.01
N GLY A 146 6.11 3.87 -10.34
CA GLY A 146 5.82 2.81 -9.39
C GLY A 146 7.08 2.18 -8.81
N VAL A 147 7.16 2.12 -7.48
CA VAL A 147 8.27 1.50 -6.73
C VAL A 147 7.74 0.53 -5.68
N PRO A 148 8.49 -0.54 -5.34
CA PRO A 148 8.09 -1.40 -4.23
C PRO A 148 7.86 -0.62 -2.94
N LEU A 149 6.75 -0.90 -2.25
CA LEU A 149 6.41 -0.33 -0.95
C LEU A 149 7.13 -1.11 0.14
N VAL A 150 8.34 -0.66 0.46
CA VAL A 150 9.19 -1.23 1.52
C VAL A 150 9.34 -0.26 2.68
N VAL A 151 9.53 -0.80 3.88
CA VAL A 151 9.81 -0.01 5.08
C VAL A 151 11.29 -0.15 5.41
N ASP A 152 11.98 0.98 5.35
CA ASP A 152 13.39 1.09 5.71
C ASP A 152 13.54 1.75 7.09
N VAL A 153 14.66 1.46 7.76
CA VAL A 153 15.02 2.07 9.04
C VAL A 153 16.46 2.56 8.99
N THR A 154 16.71 3.75 9.55
CA THR A 154 18.05 4.34 9.68
C THR A 154 18.18 5.08 11.01
N THR A 155 19.40 5.22 11.51
CA THR A 155 19.73 6.07 12.66
C THR A 155 20.12 7.46 12.18
N LEU A 156 19.63 8.52 12.83
CA LEU A 156 19.94 9.91 12.47
C LEU A 156 20.81 10.57 13.55
N GLY A 157 21.86 11.28 13.11
CA GLY A 157 22.75 12.02 14.00
C GLY A 157 23.63 11.13 14.88
N HIS A 158 24.13 11.71 15.98
CA HIS A 158 25.09 11.04 16.88
C HIS A 158 24.65 11.01 18.36
N THR A 159 23.59 11.72 18.71
CA THR A 159 23.04 11.70 20.08
C THR A 159 22.48 10.31 20.38
N ASP A 160 22.84 9.74 21.54
CA ASP A 160 22.42 8.43 22.00
C ASP A 160 22.58 7.31 20.94
N SER A 161 23.66 7.36 20.17
CA SER A 161 23.92 6.42 19.05
C SER A 161 23.84 4.95 19.45
N ALA A 162 24.29 4.60 20.66
CA ALA A 162 24.16 3.25 21.20
C ALA A 162 22.70 2.83 21.43
N ALA A 163 21.85 3.73 21.91
CA ALA A 163 20.42 3.44 22.08
C ALA A 163 19.70 3.34 20.73
N ALA A 164 20.05 4.20 19.78
CA ALA A 164 19.52 4.15 18.41
C ALA A 164 19.89 2.85 17.71
N GLY A 165 21.16 2.42 17.78
CA GLY A 165 21.62 1.15 17.23
C GLY A 165 20.98 -0.06 17.91
N ALA A 166 20.83 -0.03 19.25
CA ALA A 166 20.11 -1.06 20.00
C ALA A 166 18.63 -1.16 19.58
N PHE A 167 17.96 -0.02 19.32
CA PHE A 167 16.58 -0.01 18.82
C PHE A 167 16.48 -0.63 17.42
N VAL A 168 17.37 -0.27 16.49
CA VAL A 168 17.40 -0.90 15.15
C VAL A 168 17.67 -2.41 15.24
N ALA A 169 18.64 -2.82 16.07
CA ALA A 169 18.92 -4.23 16.32
C ALA A 169 17.69 -4.97 16.89
N TYR A 170 16.94 -4.32 17.79
CA TYR A 170 15.67 -4.85 18.29
C TYR A 170 14.63 -5.03 17.18
N LEU A 171 14.43 -4.05 16.28
CA LEU A 171 13.48 -4.17 15.17
C LEU A 171 13.82 -5.35 14.23
N LEU A 172 15.11 -5.65 14.07
CA LEU A 172 15.59 -6.78 13.26
C LEU A 172 15.53 -8.14 13.96
N SER A 173 15.33 -8.14 15.29
CA SER A 173 15.31 -9.36 16.09
C SER A 173 14.11 -10.27 15.75
N PRO A 174 14.20 -11.59 15.99
CA PRO A 174 13.09 -12.52 15.79
C PRO A 174 11.74 -12.09 16.43
N PRO A 175 11.68 -11.64 17.70
CA PRO A 175 10.39 -11.25 18.31
C PRO A 175 9.77 -10.01 17.66
N ALA A 176 10.57 -9.00 17.31
CA ALA A 176 10.05 -7.81 16.62
C ALA A 176 9.55 -8.16 15.22
N ARG A 177 10.31 -8.95 14.46
CA ARG A 177 9.89 -9.45 13.14
C ARG A 177 8.64 -10.31 13.20
N ALA A 178 8.50 -11.16 14.23
CA ALA A 178 7.26 -11.90 14.45
C ALA A 178 6.06 -10.96 14.70
N SER A 179 6.29 -9.85 15.39
CA SER A 179 5.27 -8.83 15.65
C SER A 179 4.88 -8.09 14.36
N PHE A 180 5.84 -7.71 13.51
CA PHE A 180 5.56 -7.14 12.19
C PHE A 180 4.72 -8.07 11.32
N LYS A 181 5.07 -9.36 11.27
CA LYS A 181 4.27 -10.36 10.54
C LYS A 181 2.84 -10.43 11.04
N LYS A 182 2.65 -10.44 12.37
CA LYS A 182 1.32 -10.45 12.99
C LYS A 182 0.51 -9.18 12.66
N SER A 183 1.19 -8.04 12.53
CA SER A 183 0.58 -6.75 12.17
C SER A 183 0.38 -6.56 10.66
N GLY A 184 0.63 -7.59 9.84
CA GLY A 184 0.33 -7.56 8.40
C GLY A 184 1.45 -7.08 7.50
N TYR A 185 2.69 -6.99 8.00
CA TYR A 185 3.86 -6.74 7.18
C TYR A 185 4.40 -8.04 6.59
N GLU A 186 4.75 -8.01 5.31
CA GLU A 186 5.54 -9.08 4.70
C GLU A 186 7.00 -8.95 5.15
N LEU A 187 7.56 -10.06 5.64
CA LEU A 187 8.94 -10.06 6.13
C LEU A 187 9.90 -10.26 4.97
N LEU A 188 10.60 -9.19 4.63
CA LEU A 188 11.75 -9.24 3.74
C LEU A 188 12.98 -9.74 4.49
N THR A 189 13.92 -10.34 3.76
CA THR A 189 15.30 -10.50 4.25
C THR A 189 15.91 -9.10 4.33
N PRO A 190 16.31 -8.63 5.52
CA PRO A 190 16.86 -7.28 5.66
C PRO A 190 18.13 -7.11 4.82
N THR A 191 18.25 -5.99 4.14
CA THR A 191 19.41 -5.64 3.33
C THR A 191 19.96 -4.29 3.75
N VAL A 192 21.28 -4.17 3.79
CA VAL A 192 21.96 -2.89 4.07
C VAL A 192 22.21 -2.15 2.77
N PHE A 193 21.80 -0.89 2.71
CA PHE A 193 22.12 0.05 1.63
C PHE A 193 23.06 1.15 2.12
N GLY A 194 23.81 1.76 1.20
CA GLY A 194 24.76 2.83 1.51
C GLY A 194 26.10 2.35 2.09
N ASN A 195 26.68 3.11 3.02
CA ASN A 195 27.98 2.82 3.60
C ASN A 195 27.90 1.69 4.64
N LYS A 196 28.19 0.46 4.23
CA LYS A 196 28.16 -0.73 5.10
C LYS A 196 29.10 -0.60 6.31
N SER A 197 30.24 0.06 6.17
CA SER A 197 31.20 0.26 7.26
C SER A 197 30.70 1.22 8.34
N ALA A 198 29.63 1.98 8.07
CA ALA A 198 29.00 2.88 9.04
C ALA A 198 27.86 2.20 9.82
N VAL A 199 27.51 0.96 9.51
CA VAL A 199 26.45 0.23 10.24
C VAL A 199 26.96 -0.14 11.64
N PRO A 200 26.25 0.22 12.72
CA PRO A 200 26.66 -0.15 14.08
C PRO A 200 26.80 -1.66 14.26
N THR A 201 27.78 -2.08 15.06
CA THR A 201 28.11 -3.50 15.27
C THR A 201 26.92 -4.33 15.74
N GLU A 202 26.09 -3.79 16.62
CA GLU A 202 24.88 -4.43 17.12
C GLU A 202 23.84 -4.69 16.02
N VAL A 203 23.76 -3.80 15.03
CA VAL A 203 22.91 -3.97 13.85
C VAL A 203 23.49 -5.04 12.93
N GLN A 204 24.81 -5.06 12.70
CA GLN A 204 25.47 -6.12 11.92
C GLN A 204 25.22 -7.50 12.52
N HIS A 205 25.35 -7.63 13.85
CA HIS A 205 25.04 -8.88 14.54
C HIS A 205 23.58 -9.31 14.39
N ALA A 206 22.63 -8.37 14.47
CA ALA A 206 21.21 -8.66 14.26
C ALA A 206 20.88 -9.11 12.83
N LEU A 207 21.73 -8.74 11.85
CA LEU A 207 21.65 -9.18 10.47
C LEU A 207 22.27 -10.56 10.22
N GLY A 208 22.90 -11.16 11.23
CA GLY A 208 23.54 -12.48 11.14
C GLY A 208 25.07 -12.46 10.99
N GLY A 209 25.70 -11.28 11.10
CA GLY A 209 27.17 -11.11 10.95
C GLY A 209 27.60 -10.83 9.53
#